data_AF-A0A6J6NN93-F1
#
_entry.id   AF-A0A6J6NN93-F1
#
_cell.length_a   1.000
_cell.length_b   1.000
_cell.length_c   1.000
_cell.angle_alpha   90.00
_cell.angle_beta   90.00
_cell.angle_gamma   90.00
#
_symmetry.space_group_name_H-M   'P 1'
#
loop_
_entity.id
_entity.type
_entity.pdbx_description
1 polymer ?
#
loop_
_entity_poly.entity_id
_entity_poly.type
_entity_poly.pdbx_seq_one_letter_code
_entity_poly.pdbx_strand_id
1 'polypeptide(L)' 'MLDPPRAGAGNDVVIQMAKLAPRAICYVSCDPASLARDTAYLAEAGYKLRSIAAFDAFPMTAHVECIATYIPVIS' A
#
# COMPACT_ATOMS: atom_id res chain seq x y z
N MET A 1 -2.73 4.11 8.40
CA MET A 1 -3.53 4.03 7.17
C MET A 1 -2.89 4.97 6.18
N LEU A 2 -2.66 4.53 4.94
CA LEU A 2 -2.13 5.32 3.85
C LEU A 2 -3.21 5.46 2.78
N ASP A 3 -3.47 6.69 2.36
CA ASP A 3 -4.34 7.04 1.24
C ASP A 3 -3.65 8.17 0.44
N PRO A 4 -2.57 7.84 -0.30
CA PRO A 4 -1.74 8.81 -0.98
C PRO A 4 -2.34 9.23 -2.34
N PRO A 5 -1.82 10.30 -2.97
CA PRO A 5 -2.18 10.63 -4.36
C PRO A 5 -1.78 9.50 -5.33
N ARG A 6 -2.21 9.60 -6.60
CA ARG A 6 -1.85 8.65 -7.69
C ARG A 6 -0.36 8.36 -7.83
N ALA A 7 0.50 9.27 -7.39
CA ALA A 7 1.94 9.08 -7.41
C ALA A 7 2.42 8.03 -6.39
N GLY A 8 1.57 7.56 -5.46
CA GLY A 8 1.92 6.72 -4.32
C GLY A 8 2.42 7.52 -3.11
N ALA A 9 2.69 6.81 -2.01
CA ALA A 9 3.30 7.36 -0.79
C ALA A 9 4.79 7.62 -0.98
N GLY A 10 5.47 6.79 -1.79
CA GLY A 10 6.91 6.90 -2.04
C GLY A 10 7.78 6.38 -0.89
N ASN A 11 9.07 6.18 -1.20
CA ASN A 11 9.98 5.46 -0.32
C ASN A 11 10.19 6.16 1.04
N ASP A 12 10.37 7.48 1.05
CA ASP A 12 10.62 8.22 2.29
C ASP A 12 9.45 8.06 3.29
N VAL A 13 8.21 8.16 2.81
CA VAL A 13 7.02 7.98 3.66
C VAL A 13 6.94 6.55 4.16
N VAL A 14 7.17 5.57 3.29
CA VAL A 14 7.19 4.15 3.68
C VAL A 14 8.22 3.88 4.77
N ILE A 15 9.45 4.38 4.62
CA ILE A 15 10.53 4.22 5.62
C ILE A 15 10.15 4.89 6.95
N GLN A 16 9.64 6.12 6.92
CA GLN A 16 9.25 6.83 8.15
C GLN A 16 8.10 6.12 8.88
N MET A 17 7.11 5.63 8.15
CA MET A 17 5.99 4.89 8.73
C MET A 17 6.44 3.51 9.24
N ALA A 18 7.36 2.82 8.57
CA ALA A 18 7.91 1.53 9.02
C ALA A 18 8.66 1.66 10.36
N LYS A 19 9.37 2.77 10.60
CA LYS A 19 10.05 3.07 11.88
C LYS A 19 9.11 3.15 13.07
N LEU A 20 7.83 3.46 12.85
CA LEU A 20 6.81 3.46 13.91
C LEU A 20 6.38 2.05 14.31
N ALA A 21 6.88 1.02 13.62
CA ALA A 21 6.58 -0.39 13.83
C ALA A 21 5.07 -0.71 13.97
N PRO A 22 4.19 -0.22 13.07
CA PRO A 22 2.78 -0.56 13.12
C PRO A 22 2.55 -2.06 12.99
N ARG A 23 1.63 -2.60 13.81
CA ARG A 23 1.21 -4.02 13.72
C ARG A 23 0.60 -4.41 12.37
N ALA A 24 0.08 -3.43 11.64
CA ALA A 24 -0.51 -3.57 10.31
C ALA A 24 -0.58 -2.23 9.60
N ILE A 25 -0.51 -2.26 8.27
CA ILE A 25 -0.67 -1.08 7.42
C ILE A 25 -1.81 -1.37 6.44
N CYS A 26 -2.79 -0.47 6.38
CA CYS A 26 -3.80 -0.45 5.34
C CYS A 26 -3.43 0.64 4.34
N TYR A 27 -3.34 0.29 3.07
CA TYR A 27 -2.99 1.16 1.95
C TYR A 27 -4.17 1.17 0.96
N VAL A 28 -4.71 2.34 0.69
CA VAL A 28 -5.73 2.58 -0.34
C VAL A 28 -5.04 3.22 -1.54
N SER A 29 -5.25 2.72 -2.74
CA SER A 29 -4.68 3.28 -3.97
C SER A 29 -5.65 3.18 -5.14
N CYS A 30 -5.82 4.28 -5.86
CA CYS A 30 -6.53 4.32 -7.14
C CYS A 30 -5.65 3.97 -8.35
N ASP A 31 -4.35 3.71 -8.13
CA ASP A 31 -3.38 3.36 -9.17
C ASP A 31 -2.60 2.07 -8.78
N PRO A 32 -2.81 0.95 -9.50
CA PRO A 32 -2.13 -0.31 -9.20
C PRO A 32 -0.61 -0.28 -9.36
N ALA A 33 -0.08 0.57 -10.26
CA ALA A 33 1.35 0.62 -10.55
C ALA A 33 2.15 1.22 -9.39
N SER A 34 1.70 2.37 -8.86
CA SER A 34 2.28 2.99 -7.67
C SER A 34 2.10 2.11 -6.43
N LEU A 35 0.95 1.43 -6.27
CA LEU A 35 0.76 0.46 -5.20
C LEU A 35 1.78 -0.69 -5.27
N ALA A 36 2.04 -1.24 -6.45
CA ALA A 36 3.02 -2.31 -6.63
C ALA A 36 4.44 -1.85 -6.30
N ARG A 37 4.81 -0.64 -6.72
CA ARG A 37 6.12 -0.04 -6.39
C ARG A 37 6.27 0.17 -4.87
N ASP A 38 5.28 0.77 -4.23
CA ASP A 38 5.33 1.03 -2.79
C ASP A 38 5.25 -0.27 -1.97
N THR A 39 4.62 -1.32 -2.50
CA THR A 39 4.67 -2.68 -1.94
C THR A 39 6.10 -3.20 -1.87
N ALA A 40 6.95 -2.92 -2.87
CA ALA A 40 8.35 -3.30 -2.84
C ALA A 40 9.10 -2.56 -1.72
N TYR A 41 8.88 -1.25 -1.57
CA TYR A 41 9.47 -0.48 -0.46
C TYR A 41 9.02 -1.01 0.92
N LEU A 42 7.74 -1.39 1.05
CA LEU A 42 7.21 -2.00 2.27
C LEU A 42 7.88 -3.36 2.56
N ALA A 43 8.14 -4.16 1.52
CA ALA A 43 8.86 -5.43 1.64
C ALA A 43 10.30 -5.22 2.11
N GLU A 44 11.02 -4.27 1.53
CA GLU A 44 12.36 -3.87 1.96
C GLU A 44 12.37 -3.36 3.41
N ALA A 45 11.29 -2.71 3.84
CA ALA A 45 11.09 -2.22 5.20
C ALA A 45 10.58 -3.28 6.19
N GLY A 46 10.53 -4.56 5.81
CA GLY A 46 10.17 -5.68 6.69
C GLY A 46 8.68 -5.97 6.81
N TYR A 47 7.86 -5.54 5.85
CA TYR A 47 6.43 -5.83 5.80
C TYR A 47 6.09 -6.73 4.62
N LYS A 48 5.23 -7.73 4.83
CA LYS A 48 4.69 -8.54 3.73
C LYS A 48 3.26 -8.15 3.43
N LEU A 49 2.90 -8.20 2.14
CA LEU A 49 1.51 -8.12 1.71
C LEU A 49 0.73 -9.30 2.28
N ARG A 50 -0.30 -9.01 3.07
CA ARG A 50 -1.20 -10.01 3.66
C ARG A 50 -2.41 -10.26 2.78
N SER A 51 -3.03 -9.20 2.26
CA SER A 51 -4.21 -9.30 1.40
C SER A 51 -4.34 -8.07 0.53
N ILE A 52 -5.01 -8.22 -0.60
CA ILE A 52 -5.41 -7.13 -1.48
C ILE A 52 -6.82 -7.39 -2.00
N ALA A 53 -7.63 -6.33 -2.09
CA ALA A 53 -8.93 -6.35 -2.74
C ALA A 53 -9.03 -5.15 -3.70
N ALA A 54 -9.60 -5.39 -4.87
CA ALA A 54 -9.86 -4.36 -5.88
C ALA A 54 -11.37 -4.09 -5.96
N PHE A 55 -11.72 -2.83 -6.10
CA PHE A 55 -13.10 -2.34 -6.12
C PHE A 55 -13.33 -1.45 -7.33
N ASP A 56 -14.42 -1.73 -8.05
CA ASP A 56 -14.97 -0.79 -9.04
C ASP A 56 -15.84 0.23 -8.32
N ALA A 57 -15.19 1.30 -7.82
CA ALA A 57 -15.88 2.42 -7.19
C ALA A 57 -16.45 3.41 -8.22
N PHE A 58 -16.04 3.30 -9.49
CA PHE A 58 -16.39 4.21 -10.57
C PHE A 58 -16.79 3.41 -11.82
N PRO A 59 -18.02 2.86 -11.84
CA PRO A 59 -18.48 2.00 -12.92
C PRO A 59 -18.35 2.66 -14.29
N MET A 60 -18.05 1.85 -15.30
CA MET A 60 -17.87 2.30 -16.69
C MET A 60 -16.64 3.21 -16.88
N THR A 61 -15.67 3.18 -15.97
CA THR A 61 -14.38 3.86 -16.13
C THR A 61 -13.21 2.88 -16.02
N ALA A 62 -12.00 3.32 -16.38
CA ALA A 62 -10.78 2.53 -16.18
C ALA A 62 -10.25 2.59 -14.74
N HIS A 63 -10.92 3.29 -13.81
CA HIS A 63 -10.46 3.43 -12.44
C HIS A 63 -10.72 2.17 -11.64
N VAL A 64 -9.77 1.83 -10.77
CA VAL A 64 -9.90 0.74 -9.81
C VAL A 64 -9.32 1.20 -8.49
N GLU A 65 -10.07 1.00 -7.40
CA GLU A 65 -9.58 1.26 -6.05
C GLU A 65 -9.07 -0.03 -5.45
N CYS A 66 -7.81 -0.04 -5.02
CA CYS A 66 -7.16 -1.18 -4.39
C CYS A 66 -6.98 -0.90 -2.90
N ILE A 67 -7.41 -1.84 -2.07
CA ILE A 67 -7.14 -1.85 -0.62
C ILE A 67 -6.19 -3.01 -0.33
N ALA A 68 -4.97 -2.69 0.07
CA ALA A 68 -3.94 -3.64 0.45
C ALA A 68 -3.66 -3.57 1.95
N THR A 69 -3.50 -4.74 2.58
CA THR A 69 -3.06 -4.84 3.97
C THR A 69 -1.69 -5.48 4.06
N TYR A 70 -0.83 -4.91 4.89
CA TYR A 70 0.52 -5.40 5.13
C TYR A 70 0.71 -5.67 6.61
N ILE A 71 1.52 -6.67 6.94
CA ILE A 71 1.89 -7.02 8.31
C ILE A 71 3.41 -7.18 8.42
N PRO A 72 4.00 -6.92 9.61
CA PRO A 72 5.41 -7.18 9.84
C PRO A 72 5.77 -8.64 9.51
N VAL A 73 6.93 -8.84 8.91
CA VAL A 73 7.56 -10.14 8.84
C VAL A 73 8.21 -10.38 10.20
N ILE A 74 7.56 -11.19 11.04
CA ILE A 74 8.13 -11.60 12.32
C ILE A 74 9.36 -12.45 12.01
N SER A 75 10.53 -12.02 12.51
CA SER A 75 11.73 -12.87 12.63
C SER A 75 11.59 -13.80 13.82
#